data_AF-A0A931C9V2-F1
#
_entry.id   AF-A0A931C9V2-F1
#
_cell.length_a   1.000
_cell.length_b   1.000
_cell.length_c   1.000
_cell.angle_alpha   90.00
_cell.angle_beta   90.00
_cell.angle_gamma   90.00
#
_symmetry.space_group_name_H-M   'P 1'
#
loop_
_entity.id
_entity.type
_entity.pdbx_description
1 polymer ?
#
loop_
_entity_poly.entity_id
_entity_poly.type
_entity_poly.pdbx_seq_one_letter_code
_entity_poly.pdbx_strand_id
1 'polypeptide(L)'
;MRTAEASIAASLDADDAIDLVLRDRLVTPHYQPIVDLASRSVVAVESLARGPVGSALERPDQLFDAARRAGRLGAMDLLCTERAVECALSSATPPPLLFCNAEPAVLDQPFSPRLLELVLGELPFRMILEYTERGLPTVPGALLRVAGTVEACGNGIALDDVGADPMSLAFLPIIEPEVIKLDMHLLRNPHAPATLETCRIVRAAARRTGAVVIAEGVETEADLRTALALGATWGQGWLFGRPVPIEALDLSGAARFEALRPSRPGFHQPAGTPFEIAAARGAPRAGTVDAVVEAVTRMCAAVGPDDAAVVVASCDDPEVVARIRRVLDTVTSPGAYVAVTDPAPAQPAPAEIAVAVIGTDGAEAVCLRTPAPGTDQGELVRSGNLPTVAAVGRALLKRLA
;
A
#
# COMPACT_ATOMS: atom_id res chain seq x y z
N MET A 1 37.86 -12.86 14.12
CA MET A 1 37.27 -11.53 13.88
C MET A 1 35.75 -11.57 13.99
N ARG A 2 35.05 -12.48 13.27
CA ARG A 2 33.58 -12.65 13.29
C ARG A 2 32.92 -12.93 14.66
N THR A 3 33.65 -13.47 15.64
CA THR A 3 33.13 -13.76 16.99
C THR A 3 33.29 -12.59 17.96
N ALA A 4 34.12 -11.60 17.66
CA ALA A 4 34.33 -10.44 18.52
C ALA A 4 33.26 -9.35 18.30
N GLU A 5 32.76 -9.21 17.07
CA GLU A 5 31.70 -8.24 16.72
C GLU A 5 30.33 -8.66 17.29
N ALA A 6 30.02 -9.95 17.30
CA ALA A 6 28.81 -10.50 17.93
C ALA A 6 28.78 -10.30 19.46
N SER A 7 29.95 -10.20 20.11
CA SER A 7 30.07 -10.00 21.56
C SER A 7 29.87 -8.55 22.00
N ILE A 8 29.99 -7.57 21.08
CA ILE A 8 29.84 -6.14 21.39
C ILE A 8 28.35 -5.75 21.40
N ALA A 9 27.53 -6.33 20.52
CA ALA A 9 26.09 -6.08 20.48
C ALA A 9 25.32 -6.57 21.72
N ALA A 10 25.92 -7.43 22.55
CA ALA A 10 25.30 -7.97 23.76
C ALA A 10 25.41 -7.04 24.99
N SER A 11 26.27 -6.01 24.96
CA SER A 11 26.51 -5.11 26.10
C SER A 11 26.27 -3.62 25.82
N LEU A 12 25.76 -3.28 24.63
CA LEU A 12 25.42 -1.92 24.24
C LEU A 12 23.95 -1.63 24.55
N ASP A 13 23.63 -0.36 24.83
CA ASP A 13 22.24 0.07 24.84
C ASP A 13 21.64 -0.14 23.43
N ALA A 14 20.33 -0.34 23.33
CA ALA A 14 19.68 -0.73 22.09
C ALA A 14 19.94 0.27 20.94
N ASP A 15 20.09 1.55 21.28
CA ASP A 15 20.35 2.63 20.33
C ASP A 15 21.76 2.55 19.72
N ASP A 16 22.78 2.30 20.54
CA ASP A 16 24.18 2.13 20.09
C ASP A 16 24.33 0.87 19.20
N ALA A 17 23.56 -0.17 19.50
CA ALA A 17 23.54 -1.40 18.70
C ALA A 17 22.94 -1.17 17.30
N ILE A 18 21.90 -0.33 17.18
CA ILE A 18 21.29 -0.02 15.87
C ILE A 18 22.21 0.84 15.02
N ASP A 19 22.84 1.86 15.59
CA ASP A 19 23.80 2.69 14.84
C ASP A 19 25.02 1.86 14.39
N LEU A 20 25.43 0.85 15.17
CA LEU A 20 26.42 -0.15 14.74
C LEU A 20 25.93 -0.98 13.54
N VAL A 21 24.71 -1.54 13.61
CA VAL A 21 24.13 -2.34 12.51
C VAL A 21 24.04 -1.52 11.23
N LEU A 22 23.64 -0.25 11.32
CA LEU A 22 23.54 0.65 10.16
C LEU A 22 24.90 0.98 9.58
N ARG A 23 25.84 1.42 10.42
CA ARG A 23 27.19 1.82 9.99
C ARG A 23 27.94 0.67 9.34
N ASP A 24 27.88 -0.51 9.95
CA ASP A 24 28.63 -1.69 9.51
C ASP A 24 27.79 -2.60 8.59
N ARG A 25 26.58 -2.16 8.22
CA ARG A 25 25.63 -2.82 7.30
C ARG A 25 25.33 -4.28 7.67
N LEU A 26 25.13 -4.54 8.96
CA LEU A 26 24.99 -5.89 9.54
C LEU A 26 23.58 -6.49 9.37
N VAL A 27 23.04 -6.39 8.16
CA VAL A 27 21.76 -7.00 7.76
C VAL A 27 22.03 -8.02 6.64
N THR A 28 21.52 -9.24 6.84
CA THR A 28 21.61 -10.34 5.88
C THR A 28 20.20 -10.71 5.40
N PRO A 29 19.88 -10.56 4.10
CA PRO A 29 18.60 -11.00 3.58
C PRO A 29 18.54 -12.52 3.46
N HIS A 30 17.44 -13.10 3.90
CA HIS A 30 17.02 -14.45 3.49
C HIS A 30 15.86 -14.32 2.51
N TYR A 31 15.76 -15.25 1.58
CA TYR A 31 14.79 -15.22 0.49
C TYR A 31 13.85 -16.41 0.64
N GLN A 32 12.55 -16.14 0.60
CA GLN A 32 11.53 -17.18 0.61
C GLN A 32 10.89 -17.28 -0.79
N PRO A 33 10.75 -18.49 -1.35
CA PRO A 33 10.13 -18.65 -2.66
C PRO A 33 8.63 -18.36 -2.62
N ILE A 34 8.17 -17.64 -3.63
CA ILE A 34 6.76 -17.50 -3.99
C ILE A 34 6.55 -18.35 -5.26
N VAL A 35 5.54 -19.20 -5.24
CA VAL A 35 5.29 -20.18 -6.30
C VAL A 35 3.96 -19.93 -7.00
N ASP A 36 3.92 -20.26 -8.29
CA ASP A 36 2.65 -20.43 -9.00
C ASP A 36 1.96 -21.70 -8.49
N LEU A 37 0.72 -21.56 -8.00
CA LEU A 37 0.03 -22.66 -7.31
C LEU A 37 -0.38 -23.80 -8.25
N ALA A 38 -0.50 -23.55 -9.54
CA ALA A 38 -0.90 -24.55 -10.53
C ALA A 38 0.30 -25.42 -10.95
N SER A 39 1.42 -24.80 -11.26
CA SER A 39 2.64 -25.44 -11.75
C SER A 39 3.63 -25.82 -10.64
N ARG A 40 3.48 -25.24 -9.45
CA ARG A 40 4.44 -25.29 -8.32
C ARG A 40 5.84 -24.77 -8.65
N SER A 41 5.96 -23.98 -9.73
CA SER A 41 7.23 -23.37 -10.12
C SER A 41 7.45 -22.09 -9.35
N VAL A 42 8.71 -21.80 -8.99
CA VAL A 42 9.08 -20.53 -8.34
C VAL A 42 8.93 -19.39 -9.36
N VAL A 43 8.16 -18.37 -9.00
CA VAL A 43 7.87 -17.19 -9.85
C VAL A 43 8.40 -15.90 -9.25
N ALA A 44 8.74 -15.90 -7.96
CA ALA A 44 9.35 -14.77 -7.28
C ALA A 44 10.04 -15.22 -5.99
N VAL A 45 10.78 -14.30 -5.37
CA VAL A 45 11.26 -14.45 -4.01
C VAL A 45 10.94 -13.21 -3.19
N GLU A 46 10.61 -13.38 -1.92
CA GLU A 46 10.52 -12.28 -0.96
C GLU A 46 11.78 -12.23 -0.12
N SER A 47 12.38 -11.04 0.01
CA SER A 47 13.49 -10.79 0.90
C SER A 47 13.01 -10.47 2.32
N LEU A 48 13.47 -11.27 3.26
CA LEU A 48 13.21 -11.18 4.69
C LEU A 48 14.52 -10.89 5.42
N ALA A 49 14.60 -9.72 6.04
CA ALA A 49 15.79 -9.27 6.75
C ALA A 49 16.12 -10.17 7.96
N ARG A 50 17.41 -10.40 8.19
CA ARG A 50 17.98 -10.93 9.43
C ARG A 50 19.03 -9.96 9.94
N GLY A 51 18.96 -9.62 11.22
CA GLY A 51 20.02 -8.85 11.86
C GLY A 51 21.25 -9.72 12.15
N PRO A 52 22.19 -9.23 12.97
CA PRO A 52 23.42 -9.96 13.27
C PRO A 52 23.15 -11.31 13.92
N VAL A 53 23.68 -12.39 13.33
CA VAL A 53 23.51 -13.77 13.82
C VAL A 53 24.02 -13.92 15.25
N GLY A 54 23.22 -14.57 16.10
CA GLY A 54 23.51 -14.80 17.51
C GLY A 54 23.25 -13.60 18.43
N SER A 55 22.75 -12.48 17.89
CA SER A 55 22.41 -11.29 18.67
C SER A 55 20.93 -11.24 19.05
N ALA A 56 20.58 -10.39 20.02
CA ALA A 56 19.19 -10.07 20.36
C ALA A 56 18.44 -9.33 19.23
N LEU A 57 19.14 -8.96 18.16
CA LEU A 57 18.60 -8.28 16.99
C LEU A 57 18.56 -9.19 15.75
N GLU A 58 18.87 -10.50 15.89
CA GLU A 58 18.87 -11.42 14.74
C GLU A 58 17.49 -11.52 14.08
N ARG A 59 16.42 -11.53 14.89
CA ARG A 59 15.06 -11.60 14.39
C ARG A 59 14.58 -10.24 13.88
N PRO A 60 13.82 -10.20 12.76
CA PRO A 60 13.36 -8.95 12.17
C PRO A 60 12.44 -8.15 13.12
N ASP A 61 11.53 -8.79 13.85
CA ASP A 61 10.64 -8.09 14.79
C ASP A 61 11.44 -7.31 15.85
N GLN A 62 12.46 -7.94 16.43
CA GLN A 62 13.33 -7.32 17.44
C GLN A 62 14.20 -6.19 16.84
N LEU A 63 14.73 -6.41 15.63
CA LEU A 63 15.53 -5.42 14.91
C LEU A 63 14.75 -4.14 14.61
N PHE A 64 13.55 -4.29 14.03
CA PHE A 64 12.71 -3.15 13.65
C PHE A 64 12.12 -2.43 14.86
N ASP A 65 11.78 -3.15 15.93
CA ASP A 65 11.36 -2.53 17.20
C ASP A 65 12.48 -1.70 17.84
N ALA A 66 13.71 -2.20 17.83
CA ALA A 66 14.87 -1.44 18.29
C ALA A 66 15.15 -0.22 17.40
N ALA A 67 15.10 -0.38 16.07
CA ALA A 67 15.27 0.73 15.14
C ALA A 67 14.21 1.83 15.32
N ARG A 68 12.97 1.45 15.63
CA ARG A 68 11.89 2.39 15.94
C ARG A 68 12.16 3.18 17.21
N ARG A 69 12.58 2.52 18.30
CA ARG A 69 12.94 3.19 19.56
C ARG A 69 14.11 4.15 19.39
N ALA A 70 15.10 3.78 18.58
CA ALA A 70 16.26 4.61 18.27
C ALA A 70 15.98 5.76 17.27
N GLY A 71 14.76 5.87 16.73
CA GLY A 71 14.43 6.86 15.69
C GLY A 71 15.19 6.63 14.38
N ARG A 72 15.48 5.37 14.04
CA ARG A 72 16.28 4.94 12.88
C ARG A 72 15.52 4.01 11.92
N LEU A 73 14.21 3.88 12.09
CA LEU A 73 13.36 2.98 11.30
C LEU A 73 13.57 3.16 9.77
N GLY A 74 13.57 4.40 9.26
CA GLY A 74 13.79 4.65 7.84
C GLY A 74 15.18 4.28 7.33
N ALA A 75 16.23 4.54 8.11
CA ALA A 75 17.57 4.10 7.75
C ALA A 75 17.68 2.57 7.71
N MET A 76 17.00 1.88 8.63
CA MET A 76 16.98 0.41 8.67
C MET A 76 16.19 -0.18 7.49
N ASP A 77 15.03 0.37 7.16
CA ASP A 77 14.19 -0.07 6.04
C ASP A 77 14.92 0.06 4.70
N LEU A 78 15.56 1.22 4.48
CA LEU A 78 16.40 1.47 3.30
C LEU A 78 17.58 0.50 3.23
N LEU A 79 18.27 0.25 4.36
CA LEU A 79 19.37 -0.72 4.40
C LEU A 79 18.88 -2.13 4.05
N CYS A 80 17.74 -2.58 4.57
CA CYS A 80 17.17 -3.89 4.25
C CYS A 80 16.95 -4.04 2.74
N THR A 81 16.35 -3.04 2.10
CA THR A 81 16.10 -3.04 0.65
C THR A 81 17.41 -3.03 -0.14
N GLU A 82 18.38 -2.18 0.24
CA GLU A 82 19.70 -2.15 -0.41
C GLU A 82 20.40 -3.52 -0.34
N ARG A 83 20.42 -4.15 0.83
CA ARG A 83 21.05 -5.46 1.02
C ARG A 83 20.32 -6.55 0.22
N ALA A 84 19.00 -6.52 0.16
CA ALA A 84 18.18 -7.44 -0.62
C ALA A 84 18.54 -7.38 -2.11
N VAL A 85 18.65 -6.18 -2.66
CA VAL A 85 18.98 -5.97 -4.09
C VAL A 85 20.44 -6.34 -4.37
N GLU A 86 21.38 -5.94 -3.51
CA GLU A 86 22.81 -6.25 -3.67
C GLU A 86 23.09 -7.75 -3.69
N CYS A 87 22.47 -8.50 -2.78
CA CYS A 87 22.60 -9.96 -2.74
C CYS A 87 21.93 -10.62 -3.96
N ALA A 88 20.75 -10.13 -4.38
CA ALA A 88 20.08 -10.64 -5.58
C ALA A 88 20.87 -10.38 -6.88
N LEU A 89 21.50 -9.21 -7.00
CA LEU A 89 22.38 -8.86 -8.13
C LEU A 89 23.66 -9.71 -8.17
N SER A 90 24.17 -10.09 -7.00
CA SER A 90 25.38 -10.91 -6.88
C SER A 90 25.12 -12.40 -7.10
N SER A 91 23.85 -12.81 -7.15
CA SER A 91 23.47 -14.20 -7.42
C SER A 91 23.84 -14.63 -8.83
N ALA A 92 24.37 -15.85 -8.97
CA ALA A 92 24.62 -16.45 -10.28
C ALA A 92 23.32 -16.66 -11.08
N THR A 93 22.19 -16.80 -10.38
CA THR A 93 20.85 -16.92 -10.96
C THR A 93 19.95 -15.88 -10.29
N PRO A 94 19.87 -14.66 -10.83
CA PRO A 94 18.99 -13.63 -10.29
C PRO A 94 17.53 -14.09 -10.32
N PRO A 95 16.72 -13.68 -9.33
CA PRO A 95 15.30 -14.05 -9.32
C PRO A 95 14.56 -13.37 -10.47
N PRO A 96 13.39 -13.86 -10.89
CA PRO A 96 12.56 -13.16 -11.87
C PRO A 96 11.91 -11.88 -11.30
N LEU A 97 11.49 -11.96 -10.04
CA LEU A 97 10.81 -10.92 -9.27
C LEU A 97 11.37 -10.94 -7.85
N LEU A 98 11.68 -9.76 -7.33
CA LEU A 98 12.15 -9.58 -5.97
C LEU A 98 11.13 -8.75 -5.20
N PHE A 99 10.50 -9.36 -4.20
CA PHE A 99 9.63 -8.67 -3.27
C PHE A 99 10.44 -8.14 -2.09
N CYS A 100 10.22 -6.88 -1.73
CA CYS A 100 10.91 -6.20 -0.63
C CYS A 100 9.88 -5.46 0.22
N ASN A 101 9.88 -5.76 1.52
CA ASN A 101 9.13 -5.01 2.52
C ASN A 101 9.56 -3.55 2.52
N ALA A 102 8.60 -2.64 2.64
CA ALA A 102 8.81 -1.21 2.75
C ALA A 102 7.89 -0.63 3.84
N GLU A 103 8.45 0.20 4.71
CA GLU A 103 7.72 0.77 5.84
C GLU A 103 6.95 2.04 5.40
N PRO A 104 5.61 2.10 5.54
CA PRO A 104 4.86 3.28 5.17
C PRO A 104 5.31 4.54 5.91
N ALA A 105 5.68 4.43 7.19
CA ALA A 105 6.06 5.57 8.03
C ALA A 105 7.28 6.36 7.51
N VAL A 106 8.01 5.85 6.51
CA VAL A 106 9.23 6.46 5.97
C VAL A 106 9.05 6.96 4.54
N LEU A 107 7.83 6.89 3.98
CA LEU A 107 7.52 7.30 2.61
C LEU A 107 7.69 8.80 2.33
N ASP A 108 7.66 9.63 3.36
CA ASP A 108 7.94 11.07 3.26
C ASP A 108 9.44 11.40 3.39
N GLN A 109 10.28 10.39 3.61
CA GLN A 109 11.73 10.55 3.59
C GLN A 109 12.26 10.40 2.17
N PRO A 110 13.29 11.17 1.78
CA PRO A 110 13.91 10.99 0.47
C PRO A 110 14.53 9.59 0.36
N PHE A 111 14.39 8.95 -0.80
CA PHE A 111 15.12 7.72 -1.11
C PHE A 111 16.63 7.94 -0.93
N SER A 112 17.35 6.94 -0.41
CA SER A 112 18.80 7.02 -0.35
C SER A 112 19.37 7.11 -1.78
N PRO A 113 20.47 7.86 -2.01
CA PRO A 113 21.12 7.90 -3.32
C PRO A 113 21.46 6.50 -3.85
N ARG A 114 21.80 5.57 -2.94
CA ARG A 114 22.11 4.18 -3.26
C ARG A 114 20.86 3.41 -3.71
N LEU A 115 19.74 3.53 -2.99
CA LEU A 115 18.50 2.91 -3.41
C LEU A 115 18.02 3.49 -4.74
N LEU A 116 18.16 4.80 -4.95
CA LEU A 116 17.85 5.43 -6.23
C LEU A 116 18.75 4.91 -7.36
N GLU A 117 20.06 4.77 -7.13
CA GLU A 117 20.99 4.14 -8.08
C GLU A 117 20.58 2.71 -8.43
N LEU A 118 20.20 1.92 -7.42
CA LEU A 118 19.77 0.53 -7.60
C LEU A 118 18.44 0.42 -8.35
N VAL A 119 17.46 1.27 -8.03
CA VAL A 119 16.11 1.25 -8.62
C VAL A 119 16.10 1.85 -10.04
N LEU A 120 16.93 2.86 -10.30
CA LEU A 120 17.07 3.48 -11.63
C LEU A 120 18.05 2.72 -12.54
N GLY A 121 18.81 1.77 -11.99
CA GLY A 121 19.68 0.89 -12.76
C GLY A 121 18.90 -0.15 -13.56
N GLU A 122 19.55 -0.73 -14.58
CA GLU A 122 19.01 -1.90 -15.28
C GLU A 122 19.13 -3.15 -14.40
N LEU A 123 18.10 -3.41 -13.60
CA LEU A 123 18.02 -4.63 -12.80
C LEU A 123 17.67 -5.83 -13.70
N PRO A 124 18.31 -7.01 -13.50
CA PRO A 124 17.97 -8.23 -14.23
C PRO A 124 16.64 -8.86 -13.78
N PHE A 125 15.94 -8.17 -12.87
CA PHE A 125 14.69 -8.56 -12.24
C PHE A 125 13.85 -7.32 -11.94
N ARG A 126 12.55 -7.52 -11.78
CA ARG A 126 11.63 -6.46 -11.37
C ARG A 126 11.41 -6.50 -9.86
N MET A 127 11.38 -5.34 -9.23
CA MET A 127 11.07 -5.22 -7.81
C MET A 127 9.59 -4.99 -7.56
N ILE A 128 9.09 -5.61 -6.50
CA ILE A 128 7.76 -5.36 -5.96
C ILE A 128 7.94 -4.86 -4.53
N LEU A 129 7.56 -3.62 -4.26
CA LEU A 129 7.58 -3.07 -2.90
C LEU A 129 6.30 -3.46 -2.18
N GLU A 130 6.45 -4.11 -1.03
CA GLU A 130 5.34 -4.57 -0.20
C GLU A 130 5.09 -3.58 0.92
N TYR A 131 3.86 -3.08 1.00
CA TYR A 131 3.42 -2.22 2.08
C TYR A 131 2.38 -2.94 2.92
N THR A 132 2.54 -2.93 4.24
CA THR A 132 1.49 -3.38 5.17
C THR A 132 0.32 -2.40 5.18
N GLU A 133 -0.87 -2.96 5.35
CA GLU A 133 -2.13 -2.26 5.60
C GLU A 133 -2.09 -1.29 6.79
N ARG A 134 -1.33 -1.59 7.84
CA ARG A 134 -1.37 -0.84 9.12
C ARG A 134 -0.88 0.59 9.00
N GLY A 135 0.02 0.86 8.04
CA GLY A 135 0.54 2.19 7.76
C GLY A 135 -0.24 2.95 6.69
N LEU A 136 -1.20 2.32 6.01
CA LEU A 136 -1.97 2.98 4.95
C LEU A 136 -2.76 4.21 5.44
N PRO A 137 -3.46 4.15 6.59
CA PRO A 137 -4.25 5.29 7.04
C PRO A 137 -3.38 6.46 7.49
N THR A 138 -2.09 6.28 7.80
CA THR A 138 -1.28 7.40 8.32
C THR A 138 -0.72 8.26 7.19
N VAL A 139 -0.34 7.66 6.07
CA VAL A 139 0.36 8.35 4.96
C VAL A 139 -0.13 7.94 3.55
N PRO A 140 -1.44 7.90 3.28
CA PRO A 140 -1.95 7.38 2.01
C PRO A 140 -1.54 8.21 0.79
N GLY A 141 -1.41 9.54 0.93
CA GLY A 141 -0.93 10.40 -0.15
C GLY A 141 0.54 10.18 -0.51
N ALA A 142 1.39 9.93 0.48
CA ALA A 142 2.80 9.59 0.27
C ALA A 142 2.94 8.26 -0.48
N LEU A 143 2.16 7.25 -0.09
CA LEU A 143 2.14 5.96 -0.79
C LEU A 143 1.73 6.11 -2.26
N LEU A 144 0.71 6.92 -2.56
CA LEU A 144 0.32 7.15 -3.96
C LEU A 144 1.44 7.80 -4.78
N ARG A 145 2.20 8.74 -4.21
CA ARG A 145 3.37 9.31 -4.91
C ARG A 145 4.44 8.27 -5.19
N VAL A 146 4.75 7.45 -4.18
CA VAL A 146 5.77 6.42 -4.27
C VAL A 146 5.35 5.35 -5.28
N ALA A 147 4.10 4.90 -5.23
CA ALA A 147 3.52 3.99 -6.22
C ALA A 147 3.67 4.52 -7.65
N GLY A 148 3.37 5.80 -7.90
CA GLY A 148 3.55 6.42 -9.21
C GLY A 148 5.02 6.50 -9.65
N THR A 149 5.95 6.69 -8.70
CA THR A 149 7.39 6.72 -8.99
C THR A 149 7.93 5.32 -9.29
N VAL A 150 7.52 4.33 -8.51
CA VAL A 150 7.86 2.91 -8.66
C VAL A 150 7.37 2.39 -10.02
N GLU A 151 6.13 2.70 -10.39
CA GLU A 151 5.55 2.34 -11.70
C GLU A 151 6.34 2.99 -12.85
N ALA A 152 6.71 4.27 -12.72
CA ALA A 152 7.51 4.97 -13.73
C ALA A 152 8.92 4.37 -13.92
N CYS A 153 9.46 3.69 -12.90
CA CYS A 153 10.73 2.97 -12.97
C CYS A 153 10.56 1.51 -13.44
N GLY A 154 9.37 1.11 -13.88
CA GLY A 154 9.09 -0.27 -14.33
C GLY A 154 8.96 -1.29 -13.20
N ASN A 155 8.91 -0.84 -11.93
CA ASN A 155 8.70 -1.69 -10.76
C ASN A 155 7.22 -1.69 -10.34
N GLY A 156 6.85 -2.48 -9.33
CA GLY A 156 5.47 -2.62 -8.88
C GLY A 156 5.30 -2.47 -7.38
N ILE A 157 4.04 -2.41 -6.94
CA ILE A 157 3.68 -2.40 -5.52
C ILE A 157 2.75 -3.57 -5.19
N ALA A 158 2.93 -4.12 -3.99
CA ALA A 158 2.02 -5.06 -3.35
C ALA A 158 1.37 -4.40 -2.13
N LEU A 159 0.15 -4.82 -1.84
CA LEU A 159 -0.45 -4.60 -0.53
C LEU A 159 -0.40 -5.91 0.25
N ASP A 160 0.24 -5.86 1.41
CA ASP A 160 0.46 -7.01 2.29
C ASP A 160 -0.62 -7.14 3.37
N ASP A 161 -0.72 -8.32 3.98
CA ASP A 161 -1.63 -8.63 5.10
C ASP A 161 -3.10 -8.25 4.81
N VAL A 162 -3.53 -8.34 3.55
CA VAL A 162 -4.89 -7.92 3.16
C VAL A 162 -5.93 -8.84 3.80
N GLY A 163 -6.89 -8.21 4.47
CA GLY A 163 -7.93 -8.86 5.25
C GLY A 163 -7.65 -8.96 6.74
N ALA A 164 -6.42 -8.66 7.20
CA ALA A 164 -6.11 -8.58 8.64
C ALA A 164 -6.79 -7.37 9.28
N ASP A 165 -6.80 -6.24 8.56
CA ASP A 165 -7.55 -5.04 8.86
C ASP A 165 -8.57 -4.77 7.74
N PRO A 166 -9.87 -4.58 8.05
CA PRO A 166 -10.89 -4.16 7.09
C PRO A 166 -10.49 -2.93 6.26
N MET A 167 -9.71 -2.00 6.81
CA MET A 167 -9.23 -0.79 6.11
C MET A 167 -8.39 -1.09 4.88
N SER A 168 -7.67 -2.22 4.86
CA SER A 168 -6.93 -2.68 3.67
C SER A 168 -7.83 -2.75 2.43
N LEU A 169 -9.07 -3.19 2.62
CA LEU A 169 -10.05 -3.40 1.55
C LEU A 169 -10.58 -2.08 0.98
N ALA A 170 -10.83 -1.09 1.84
CA ALA A 170 -11.30 0.23 1.44
C ALA A 170 -10.24 1.01 0.62
N PHE A 171 -8.95 0.74 0.85
CA PHE A 171 -7.86 1.33 0.07
C PHE A 171 -7.59 0.65 -1.28
N LEU A 172 -8.01 -0.61 -1.49
CA LEU A 172 -7.76 -1.33 -2.75
C LEU A 172 -8.20 -0.59 -4.02
N PRO A 173 -9.37 0.08 -4.09
CA PRO A 173 -9.77 0.83 -5.28
C PRO A 173 -8.92 2.10 -5.52
N ILE A 174 -8.33 2.65 -4.45
CA ILE A 174 -7.52 3.86 -4.50
C ILE A 174 -6.11 3.51 -4.97
N ILE A 175 -5.50 2.51 -4.34
CA ILE A 175 -4.14 2.06 -4.61
C ILE A 175 -4.09 1.23 -5.89
N GLU A 176 -5.04 0.32 -6.11
CA GLU A 176 -5.02 -0.68 -7.20
C GLU A 176 -3.62 -1.32 -7.39
N PRO A 177 -3.10 -2.01 -6.35
CA PRO A 177 -1.75 -2.60 -6.40
C PRO A 177 -1.67 -3.69 -7.47
N GLU A 178 -0.44 -4.03 -7.86
CA GLU A 178 -0.18 -5.13 -8.80
C GLU A 178 -0.33 -6.50 -8.15
N VAL A 179 -0.05 -6.55 -6.85
CA VAL A 179 -0.13 -7.76 -6.05
C VAL A 179 -0.96 -7.48 -4.80
N ILE A 180 -1.83 -8.42 -4.48
CA ILE A 180 -2.61 -8.44 -3.24
C ILE A 180 -2.18 -9.71 -2.50
N LYS A 181 -1.56 -9.56 -1.33
CA LYS A 181 -1.16 -10.69 -0.48
C LYS A 181 -2.21 -10.88 0.60
N LEU A 182 -2.79 -12.08 0.64
CA LEU A 182 -3.81 -12.48 1.61
C LEU A 182 -3.14 -12.98 2.88
N ASP A 183 -3.49 -12.38 4.01
CA ASP A 183 -2.96 -12.80 5.31
C ASP A 183 -3.33 -14.26 5.62
N MET A 184 -2.38 -14.97 6.23
CA MET A 184 -2.52 -16.36 6.67
C MET A 184 -3.80 -16.65 7.46
N HIS A 185 -4.31 -15.74 8.30
CA HIS A 185 -5.50 -15.98 9.11
C HIS A 185 -6.74 -16.29 8.28
N LEU A 186 -6.81 -15.82 7.03
CA LEU A 186 -7.88 -16.14 6.08
C LEU A 186 -7.83 -17.62 5.67
N LEU A 187 -6.63 -18.20 5.55
CA LEU A 187 -6.45 -19.63 5.33
C LEU A 187 -6.84 -20.45 6.56
N ARG A 188 -6.64 -19.90 7.77
CA ARG A 188 -7.00 -20.55 9.03
C ARG A 188 -8.50 -20.51 9.31
N ASN A 189 -9.21 -19.51 8.80
CA ASN A 189 -10.64 -19.29 9.06
C ASN A 189 -11.48 -19.13 7.76
N PRO A 190 -11.41 -20.08 6.82
CA PRO A 190 -11.93 -19.89 5.45
C PRO A 190 -13.45 -19.72 5.33
N HIS A 191 -14.19 -20.04 6.40
CA HIS A 191 -15.65 -19.97 6.44
C HIS A 191 -16.17 -18.80 7.28
N ALA A 192 -15.28 -18.00 7.88
CA ALA A 192 -15.70 -16.83 8.63
C ALA A 192 -16.38 -15.81 7.69
N PRO A 193 -17.46 -15.13 8.12
CA PRO A 193 -18.13 -14.12 7.30
C PRO A 193 -17.18 -13.05 6.75
N ALA A 194 -16.28 -12.53 7.60
CA ALA A 194 -15.27 -11.55 7.22
C ALA A 194 -14.32 -12.09 6.12
N THR A 195 -13.88 -13.35 6.23
CA THR A 195 -13.03 -13.98 5.20
C THR A 195 -13.77 -14.09 3.87
N LEU A 196 -15.05 -14.47 3.88
CA LEU A 196 -15.85 -14.56 2.66
C LEU A 196 -16.07 -13.18 2.01
N GLU A 197 -16.22 -12.14 2.81
CA GLU A 197 -16.32 -10.76 2.37
C GLU A 197 -15.01 -10.26 1.74
N THR A 198 -13.88 -10.43 2.45
CA THR A 198 -12.53 -10.16 1.94
C THR A 198 -12.31 -10.82 0.59
N CYS A 199 -12.64 -12.11 0.45
CA CYS A 199 -12.51 -12.83 -0.82
C CYS A 199 -13.39 -12.25 -1.94
N ARG A 200 -14.60 -11.79 -1.64
CA ARG A 200 -15.45 -11.14 -2.65
C ARG A 200 -14.82 -9.84 -3.14
N ILE A 201 -14.34 -9.00 -2.22
CA ILE A 201 -13.75 -7.70 -2.52
C ILE A 201 -12.43 -7.87 -3.28
N VAL A 202 -11.51 -8.72 -2.79
CA VAL A 202 -10.23 -9.00 -3.44
C VAL A 202 -10.44 -9.58 -4.83
N ARG A 203 -11.37 -10.53 -5.01
CA ARG A 203 -11.67 -11.08 -6.34
C ARG A 203 -12.26 -10.03 -7.28
N ALA A 204 -13.10 -9.13 -6.79
CA ALA A 204 -13.63 -8.02 -7.59
C ALA A 204 -12.52 -7.04 -8.00
N ALA A 205 -11.60 -6.73 -7.08
CA ALA A 205 -10.42 -5.91 -7.35
C ALA A 205 -9.51 -6.57 -8.39
N ALA A 206 -9.08 -7.82 -8.17
CA ALA A 206 -8.22 -8.56 -9.08
C ALA A 206 -8.81 -8.69 -10.49
N ARG A 207 -10.12 -8.96 -10.62
CA ARG A 207 -10.79 -8.99 -11.94
C ARG A 207 -10.81 -7.64 -12.65
N ARG A 208 -10.96 -6.55 -11.89
CA ARG A 208 -10.98 -5.19 -12.44
C ARG A 208 -9.60 -4.73 -12.85
N THR A 209 -8.58 -5.04 -12.06
CA THR A 209 -7.24 -4.46 -12.19
C THR A 209 -6.22 -5.39 -12.85
N GLY A 210 -6.50 -6.69 -12.90
CA GLY A 210 -5.53 -7.72 -13.27
C GLY A 210 -4.51 -8.04 -12.19
N ALA A 211 -4.73 -7.61 -10.93
CA ALA A 211 -3.80 -7.87 -9.85
C ALA A 211 -3.61 -9.37 -9.58
N VAL A 212 -2.37 -9.77 -9.29
CA VAL A 212 -2.02 -11.11 -8.84
C VAL A 212 -2.40 -11.24 -7.37
N VAL A 213 -3.02 -12.36 -7.00
CA VAL A 213 -3.39 -12.65 -5.62
C VAL A 213 -2.45 -13.74 -5.09
N ILE A 214 -1.72 -13.42 -4.04
CA ILE A 214 -0.83 -14.34 -3.31
C ILE A 214 -1.53 -14.75 -2.01
N ALA A 215 -1.50 -16.03 -1.67
CA ALA A 215 -1.85 -16.48 -0.32
C ALA A 215 -0.60 -16.76 0.51
N GLU A 216 -0.52 -16.16 1.69
CA GLU A 216 0.60 -16.33 2.62
C GLU A 216 0.34 -17.39 3.68
N GLY A 217 1.41 -17.95 4.25
CA GLY A 217 1.30 -18.96 5.30
C GLY A 217 0.76 -20.31 4.81
N VAL A 218 0.99 -20.65 3.54
CA VAL A 218 0.61 -21.98 2.99
C VAL A 218 1.58 -23.04 3.52
N GLU A 219 1.14 -23.82 4.51
CA GLU A 219 2.00 -24.82 5.18
C GLU A 219 1.58 -26.26 4.87
N THR A 220 0.31 -26.46 4.49
CA THR A 220 -0.25 -27.77 4.19
C THR A 220 -0.94 -27.82 2.84
N GLU A 221 -1.13 -29.02 2.28
CA GLU A 221 -1.96 -29.21 1.08
C GLU A 221 -3.43 -28.79 1.30
N ALA A 222 -3.90 -28.75 2.56
CA ALA A 222 -5.21 -28.20 2.89
C ALA A 222 -5.23 -26.68 2.71
N ASP A 223 -4.19 -25.99 3.18
CA ASP A 223 -4.03 -24.55 3.00
C ASP A 223 -3.95 -24.18 1.52
N LEU A 224 -3.25 -25.00 0.71
CA LEU A 224 -3.19 -24.82 -0.73
C LEU A 224 -4.59 -24.86 -1.38
N ARG A 225 -5.42 -25.85 -1.02
CA ARG A 225 -6.80 -25.93 -1.53
C ARG A 225 -7.62 -24.72 -1.10
N THR A 226 -7.43 -24.26 0.14
CA THR A 226 -8.08 -23.04 0.63
C THR A 226 -7.61 -21.82 -0.17
N ALA A 227 -6.31 -21.62 -0.34
CA ALA A 227 -5.74 -20.52 -1.11
C ALA A 227 -6.33 -20.42 -2.52
N LEU A 228 -6.39 -21.55 -3.23
CA LEU A 228 -7.03 -21.64 -4.55
C LEU A 228 -8.52 -21.25 -4.51
N ALA A 229 -9.25 -21.69 -3.48
CA ALA A 229 -10.66 -21.34 -3.29
C ALA A 229 -10.89 -19.86 -2.97
N LEU A 230 -9.95 -19.21 -2.27
CA LEU A 230 -9.95 -17.76 -2.03
C LEU A 230 -9.59 -16.95 -3.29
N GLY A 231 -9.12 -17.62 -4.35
CA GLY A 231 -8.78 -17.02 -5.65
C GLY A 231 -7.31 -16.65 -5.80
N ALA A 232 -6.44 -17.13 -4.90
CA ALA A 232 -4.99 -16.96 -5.06
C ALA A 232 -4.50 -17.76 -6.27
N THR A 233 -3.61 -17.13 -7.05
CA THR A 233 -2.93 -17.78 -8.18
C THR A 233 -1.52 -18.17 -7.80
N TRP A 234 -0.90 -17.39 -6.91
CA TRP A 234 0.42 -17.65 -6.34
C TRP A 234 0.30 -17.90 -4.83
N GLY A 235 1.33 -18.48 -4.23
CA GLY A 235 1.36 -18.71 -2.80
C GLY A 235 2.76 -18.77 -2.22
N GLN A 236 2.81 -18.53 -0.92
CA GLN A 236 4.04 -18.48 -0.13
C GLN A 236 3.82 -19.18 1.21
N GLY A 237 4.81 -19.94 1.64
CA GLY A 237 4.76 -20.64 2.92
C GLY A 237 5.67 -21.85 2.98
N TRP A 238 5.73 -22.49 4.14
CA TRP A 238 6.66 -23.59 4.40
C TRP A 238 6.39 -24.85 3.59
N LEU A 239 5.21 -24.98 2.98
CA LEU A 239 4.93 -26.04 2.01
C LEU A 239 5.89 -25.96 0.80
N PHE A 240 6.32 -24.75 0.43
CA PHE A 240 7.12 -24.48 -0.76
C PHE A 240 8.58 -24.18 -0.46
N GLY A 241 8.86 -23.63 0.73
CA GLY A 241 10.22 -23.37 1.16
C GLY A 241 10.28 -22.46 2.37
N ARG A 242 11.34 -22.61 3.16
CA ARG A 242 11.68 -21.69 4.24
C ARG A 242 12.57 -20.56 3.72
N PRO A 243 12.62 -19.41 4.40
CA PRO A 243 13.57 -18.34 4.06
C PRO A 243 15.02 -18.81 4.20
N VAL A 244 15.80 -18.73 3.12
CA VAL A 244 17.20 -19.17 3.04
C VAL A 244 18.06 -18.16 2.27
N PRO A 245 19.41 -18.19 2.35
CA PRO A 245 20.25 -17.42 1.44
C PRO A 245 19.90 -17.69 -0.03
N ILE A 246 20.02 -16.68 -0.91
CA ILE A 246 19.54 -16.79 -2.30
C ILE A 246 20.25 -17.90 -3.08
N GLU A 247 21.50 -18.19 -2.73
CA GLU A 247 22.32 -19.22 -3.36
C GLU A 247 21.82 -20.64 -3.05
N ALA A 248 20.97 -20.79 -2.03
CA ALA A 248 20.34 -22.06 -1.68
C ALA A 248 19.03 -22.31 -2.45
N LEU A 249 18.53 -21.33 -3.23
CA LEU A 249 17.32 -21.47 -4.02
C LEU A 249 17.63 -21.96 -5.44
N ASP A 250 16.86 -22.94 -5.91
CA ASP A 250 16.85 -23.29 -7.33
C ASP A 250 15.89 -22.37 -8.08
N LEU A 251 16.46 -21.39 -8.76
CA LEU A 251 15.74 -20.42 -9.59
C LEU A 251 15.90 -20.73 -11.09
N SER A 252 16.42 -21.92 -11.43
CA SER A 252 16.59 -22.34 -12.82
C SER A 252 15.22 -22.59 -13.48
N GLY A 253 14.97 -21.92 -14.61
CA GLY A 253 13.70 -22.04 -15.33
C GLY A 253 12.62 -21.02 -14.95
N ALA A 254 12.88 -20.12 -13.99
CA ALA A 254 11.96 -19.04 -13.68
C ALA A 254 11.86 -18.03 -14.84
N ALA A 255 10.64 -17.81 -15.35
CA ALA A 255 10.41 -16.86 -16.43
C ALA A 255 10.56 -15.41 -15.92
N ARG A 256 11.17 -14.54 -16.72
CA ARG A 256 11.22 -13.10 -16.42
C ARG A 256 9.85 -12.47 -16.67
N PHE A 257 9.48 -11.54 -15.81
CA PHE A 257 8.25 -10.77 -15.94
C PHE A 257 8.57 -9.31 -16.24
N GLU A 258 8.19 -8.85 -17.42
CA GLU A 258 8.24 -7.41 -17.75
C GLU A 258 7.14 -6.63 -17.01
N ALA A 259 5.97 -7.24 -16.82
CA ALA A 259 4.88 -6.72 -16.00
C ALA A 259 3.95 -7.86 -15.54
N LEU A 260 3.31 -7.71 -14.37
CA LEU A 260 2.31 -8.67 -13.88
C LEU A 260 0.91 -8.43 -14.45
N ARG A 261 0.67 -7.20 -14.88
CA ARG A 261 -0.56 -6.73 -15.52
C ARG A 261 -0.22 -5.58 -16.49
N PRO A 262 -1.15 -5.15 -17.36
CA PRO A 262 -0.93 -3.96 -18.19
C PRO A 262 -0.57 -2.72 -17.36
N SER A 263 0.49 -2.00 -17.74
CA SER A 263 0.89 -0.74 -17.12
C SER A 263 -0.22 0.31 -17.24
N ARG A 264 -0.32 1.20 -16.25
CA ARG A 264 -1.33 2.26 -16.21
C ARG A 264 -0.66 3.62 -15.97
N PRO A 265 0.15 4.11 -16.92
CA PRO A 265 0.92 5.33 -16.76
C PRO A 265 0.03 6.51 -16.32
N GLY A 266 0.47 7.22 -15.28
CA GLY A 266 -0.26 8.37 -14.74
C GLY A 266 -1.47 8.03 -13.87
N PHE A 267 -1.74 6.75 -13.59
CA PHE A 267 -2.88 6.36 -12.75
C PHE A 267 -2.83 6.95 -11.34
N HIS A 268 -1.64 6.92 -10.73
CA HIS A 268 -1.37 7.51 -9.42
C HIS A 268 -1.07 9.02 -9.49
N GLN A 269 -0.97 9.57 -10.70
CA GLN A 269 -0.76 10.99 -10.96
C GLN A 269 -1.90 11.54 -11.85
N PRO A 270 -3.14 11.56 -11.33
CA PRO A 270 -4.28 12.01 -12.13
C PRO A 270 -4.08 13.46 -12.59
N ALA A 271 -4.39 13.72 -13.85
CA ALA A 271 -4.43 15.06 -14.41
C ALA A 271 -5.78 15.72 -14.09
N GLY A 272 -5.75 17.03 -13.80
CA GLY A 272 -6.95 17.83 -13.55
C GLY A 272 -7.41 17.83 -12.08
N THR A 273 -8.49 18.57 -11.83
CA THR A 273 -9.09 18.70 -10.50
C THR A 273 -10.07 17.55 -10.18
N PRO A 274 -10.40 17.26 -8.91
CA PRO A 274 -11.43 16.28 -8.56
C PRO A 274 -12.76 16.51 -9.30
N PHE A 275 -13.19 17.76 -9.48
CA PHE A 275 -14.36 18.13 -10.27
C PHE A 275 -14.23 17.72 -11.74
N GLU A 276 -13.10 18.00 -12.39
CA GLU A 276 -12.84 17.58 -13.77
C GLU A 276 -12.89 16.07 -13.94
N ILE A 277 -12.29 15.33 -13.00
CA ILE A 277 -12.31 13.87 -12.98
C ILE A 277 -13.75 13.35 -12.88
N ALA A 278 -14.58 13.95 -12.01
CA ALA A 278 -15.97 13.59 -11.88
C ALA A 278 -16.79 13.95 -13.14
N ALA A 279 -16.59 15.16 -13.68
CA ALA A 279 -17.30 15.69 -14.84
C ALA A 279 -16.96 14.95 -16.15
N ALA A 280 -15.79 14.31 -16.25
CA ALA A 280 -15.43 13.51 -17.41
C ALA A 280 -16.41 12.34 -17.68
N ARG A 281 -17.14 11.89 -16.65
CA ARG A 281 -18.13 10.79 -16.75
C ARG A 281 -19.51 11.15 -16.20
N GLY A 282 -19.69 12.34 -15.64
CA GLY A 282 -20.93 12.84 -15.07
C GLY A 282 -21.32 14.18 -15.69
N ALA A 283 -22.62 14.45 -15.80
CA ALA A 283 -23.10 15.73 -16.30
C ALA A 283 -23.18 16.74 -15.13
N PRO A 284 -22.46 17.87 -15.18
CA PRO A 284 -22.61 18.95 -14.22
C PRO A 284 -24.03 19.50 -14.21
N ARG A 285 -24.51 19.88 -13.03
CA ARG A 285 -25.83 20.50 -12.80
C ARG A 285 -25.70 21.66 -11.84
N ALA A 286 -26.66 22.57 -11.82
CA ALA A 286 -26.70 23.59 -10.77
C ALA A 286 -26.80 22.92 -9.39
N GLY A 287 -26.00 23.38 -8.44
CA GLY A 287 -26.02 22.90 -7.06
C GLY A 287 -25.46 23.94 -6.09
N THR A 288 -25.58 23.63 -4.80
CA THR A 288 -25.18 24.52 -3.71
C THR A 288 -24.21 23.86 -2.74
N VAL A 289 -23.56 24.65 -1.89
CA VAL A 289 -22.75 24.14 -0.79
C VAL A 289 -23.61 23.28 0.14
N ASP A 290 -24.85 23.71 0.43
CA ASP A 290 -25.80 22.95 1.25
C ASP A 290 -26.10 21.57 0.67
N ALA A 291 -26.27 21.47 -0.65
CA ALA A 291 -26.48 20.18 -1.33
C ALA A 291 -25.28 19.24 -1.18
N VAL A 292 -24.05 19.78 -1.16
CA VAL A 292 -22.84 18.99 -0.86
C VAL A 292 -22.87 18.49 0.57
N VAL A 293 -23.10 19.38 1.55
CA VAL A 293 -23.11 19.01 2.98
C VAL A 293 -24.19 17.96 3.27
N GLU A 294 -25.39 18.08 2.70
CA GLU A 294 -26.45 17.08 2.81
C GLU A 294 -26.03 15.74 2.18
N ALA A 295 -25.37 15.77 1.01
CA ALA A 295 -24.89 14.57 0.38
C ALA A 295 -23.83 13.85 1.20
N VAL A 296 -22.86 14.58 1.76
CA VAL A 296 -21.83 14.05 2.67
C VAL A 296 -22.48 13.46 3.92
N THR A 297 -23.49 14.14 4.49
CA THR A 297 -24.22 13.65 5.67
C THR A 297 -24.87 12.30 5.39
N ARG A 298 -25.55 12.17 4.26
CA ARG A 298 -26.16 10.89 3.85
C ARG A 298 -25.10 9.81 3.61
N MET A 299 -23.99 10.15 2.97
CA MET A 299 -22.91 9.19 2.68
C MET A 299 -22.27 8.67 3.97
N CYS A 300 -21.95 9.56 4.90
CA CYS A 300 -21.39 9.20 6.20
C CYS A 300 -22.36 8.38 7.06
N ALA A 301 -23.67 8.71 7.03
CA ALA A 301 -24.68 7.94 7.74
C ALA A 301 -24.88 6.52 7.17
N ALA A 302 -24.41 6.25 5.95
CA ALA A 302 -24.44 4.93 5.35
C ALA A 302 -23.21 4.08 5.71
N VAL A 303 -22.17 4.67 6.31
CA VAL A 303 -21.01 3.93 6.83
C VAL A 303 -21.41 3.33 8.18
N GLY A 304 -21.51 2.01 8.24
CA GLY A 304 -21.80 1.27 9.45
C GLY A 304 -20.72 1.45 10.52
N PRO A 305 -21.03 1.20 11.80
CA PRO A 305 -20.08 1.34 12.90
C PRO A 305 -18.87 0.40 12.78
N ASP A 306 -19.04 -0.74 12.10
CA ASP A 306 -18.01 -1.76 11.88
C ASP A 306 -17.43 -1.74 10.46
N ASP A 307 -17.85 -0.78 9.62
CA ASP A 307 -17.46 -0.72 8.21
C ASP A 307 -16.11 -0.03 8.03
N ALA A 308 -15.29 -0.59 7.13
CA ALA A 308 -14.11 0.09 6.66
C ALA A 308 -14.46 1.14 5.60
N ALA A 309 -14.03 2.37 5.81
CA ALA A 309 -14.24 3.46 4.86
C ALA A 309 -13.07 4.44 4.77
N VAL A 310 -12.78 4.88 3.55
CA VAL A 310 -11.90 6.01 3.26
C VAL A 310 -12.77 7.20 2.89
N VAL A 311 -12.72 8.23 3.73
CA VAL A 311 -13.45 9.48 3.55
C VAL A 311 -12.45 10.63 3.41
N VAL A 312 -12.43 11.26 2.25
CA VAL A 312 -11.49 12.34 1.95
C VAL A 312 -12.25 13.54 1.43
N ALA A 313 -11.94 14.72 1.97
CA ALA A 313 -12.53 15.98 1.55
C ALA A 313 -11.47 17.06 1.32
N SER A 314 -11.75 17.97 0.39
CA SER A 314 -10.97 19.18 0.13
C SER A 314 -11.94 20.34 -0.09
N CYS A 315 -11.69 21.47 0.56
CA CYS A 315 -12.52 22.67 0.45
C CYS A 315 -11.69 23.92 0.77
N ASP A 316 -11.86 24.97 -0.05
CA ASP A 316 -11.15 26.26 0.06
C ASP A 316 -11.79 27.25 1.06
N ASP A 317 -12.97 26.92 1.62
CA ASP A 317 -13.75 27.82 2.48
C ASP A 317 -13.74 27.31 3.94
N PRO A 318 -13.14 28.05 4.89
CA PRO A 318 -13.05 27.64 6.29
C PRO A 318 -14.40 27.36 6.98
N GLU A 319 -15.47 28.07 6.60
CA GLU A 319 -16.80 27.86 7.17
C GLU A 319 -17.39 26.53 6.68
N VAL A 320 -17.21 26.24 5.39
CA VAL A 320 -17.64 24.98 4.79
C VAL A 320 -16.82 23.81 5.30
N VAL A 321 -15.50 23.98 5.46
CA VAL A 321 -14.62 23.00 6.12
C VAL A 321 -15.14 22.66 7.52
N ALA A 322 -15.51 23.67 8.32
CA ALA A 322 -16.07 23.43 9.66
C ALA A 322 -17.40 22.68 9.63
N ARG A 323 -18.23 22.89 8.60
CA ARG A 323 -19.49 22.15 8.40
C ARG A 323 -19.23 20.70 8.00
N ILE A 324 -18.33 20.47 7.04
CA ILE A 324 -17.95 19.12 6.60
C ILE A 324 -17.31 18.34 7.75
N ARG A 325 -16.36 18.95 8.49
CA ARG A 325 -15.74 18.31 9.66
C ARG A 325 -16.77 17.85 10.69
N ARG A 326 -17.75 18.70 11.02
CA ARG A 326 -18.84 18.33 11.94
C ARG A 326 -19.61 17.07 11.50
N VAL A 327 -19.81 16.90 10.19
CA VAL A 327 -20.45 15.70 9.64
C VAL A 327 -19.50 14.50 9.74
N LEU A 328 -18.23 14.70 9.40
CA LEU A 328 -17.23 13.63 9.44
C LEU A 328 -16.92 13.15 10.86
N ASP A 329 -17.00 14.01 11.88
CA ASP A 329 -16.87 13.66 13.29
C ASP A 329 -17.96 12.65 13.76
N THR A 330 -19.06 12.54 13.01
CA THR A 330 -20.12 11.53 13.26
C THR A 330 -19.81 10.17 12.67
N VAL A 331 -18.77 10.05 11.83
CA VAL A 331 -18.22 8.76 11.41
C VAL A 331 -17.41 8.21 12.57
N THR A 332 -18.10 7.61 13.54
CA THR A 332 -17.52 7.14 14.80
C THR A 332 -16.82 5.78 14.68
N SER A 333 -16.63 5.25 13.46
CA SER A 333 -16.01 3.93 13.29
C SER A 333 -14.50 4.02 13.50
N PRO A 334 -13.91 3.23 14.42
CA PRO A 334 -12.47 3.07 14.52
C PRO A 334 -11.82 2.57 13.22
N GLY A 335 -12.62 1.95 12.35
CA GLY A 335 -12.21 1.47 11.03
C GLY A 335 -12.42 2.48 9.92
N ALA A 336 -12.50 3.78 10.17
CA ALA A 336 -12.60 4.78 9.11
C ALA A 336 -11.33 5.66 9.03
N TYR A 337 -10.77 5.79 7.82
CA TYR A 337 -9.81 6.84 7.53
C TYR A 337 -10.54 8.09 7.08
N VAL A 338 -10.39 9.18 7.82
CA VAL A 338 -11.04 10.47 7.54
C VAL A 338 -9.98 11.55 7.42
N ALA A 339 -9.95 12.25 6.29
CA ALA A 339 -9.05 13.37 6.08
C ALA A 339 -9.73 14.54 5.38
N VAL A 340 -9.44 15.75 5.88
CA VAL A 340 -9.95 17.01 5.32
C VAL A 340 -8.79 17.97 5.14
N THR A 341 -8.53 18.38 3.90
CA THR A 341 -7.51 19.38 3.58
C THR A 341 -8.12 20.73 3.21
N ASP A 342 -7.41 21.79 3.58
CA ASP A 342 -7.59 23.15 3.10
C ASP A 342 -6.53 23.39 2.02
N PRO A 343 -6.91 23.65 0.76
CA PRO A 343 -5.92 23.93 -0.28
C PRO A 343 -5.10 25.17 0.04
N ALA A 344 -3.79 25.10 -0.17
CA ALA A 344 -2.94 26.27 -0.07
C ALA A 344 -3.40 27.36 -1.07
N PRO A 345 -3.38 28.65 -0.69
CA PRO A 345 -3.87 29.73 -1.54
C PRO A 345 -2.93 29.92 -2.74
N ALA A 346 -3.24 29.30 -3.87
CA ALA A 346 -2.48 29.45 -5.10
C ALA A 346 -3.39 29.84 -6.27
N GLN A 347 -3.49 31.17 -6.50
CA GLN A 347 -3.93 31.83 -7.75
C GLN A 347 -5.39 31.63 -8.18
N PRO A 348 -5.95 32.48 -9.09
CA PRO A 348 -7.40 32.64 -9.26
C PRO A 348 -7.97 31.50 -10.12
N ALA A 349 -8.04 30.31 -9.56
CA ALA A 349 -8.84 29.21 -10.07
C ALA A 349 -10.24 29.25 -9.42
N PRO A 350 -11.29 28.75 -10.09
CA PRO A 350 -12.59 28.54 -9.44
C PRO A 350 -12.43 27.68 -8.19
N ALA A 351 -13.12 28.05 -7.11
CA ALA A 351 -13.04 27.35 -5.84
C ALA A 351 -13.75 25.99 -5.96
N GLU A 352 -13.21 24.98 -5.32
CA GLU A 352 -13.70 23.61 -5.45
C GLU A 352 -13.90 22.94 -4.09
N ILE A 353 -15.09 22.37 -3.91
CA ILE A 353 -15.42 21.50 -2.79
C ILE A 353 -15.56 20.10 -3.34
N ALA A 354 -14.75 19.16 -2.86
CA ALA A 354 -14.79 17.79 -3.32
C ALA A 354 -14.71 16.83 -2.15
N VAL A 355 -15.59 15.82 -2.15
CA VAL A 355 -15.65 14.77 -1.15
C VAL A 355 -15.77 13.42 -1.85
N ALA A 356 -14.99 12.44 -1.40
CA ALA A 356 -15.09 11.05 -1.81
C ALA A 356 -15.21 10.15 -0.58
N VAL A 357 -16.16 9.22 -0.62
CA VAL A 357 -16.33 8.14 0.37
C VAL A 357 -16.20 6.82 -0.37
N ILE A 358 -15.31 5.95 0.10
CA ILE A 358 -15.06 4.62 -0.46
C ILE A 358 -15.09 3.63 0.70
N GLY A 359 -16.13 2.82 0.77
CA GLY A 359 -16.25 1.72 1.73
C GLY A 359 -16.24 0.35 1.06
N THR A 360 -16.38 -0.70 1.87
CA THR A 360 -16.50 -2.09 1.40
C THR A 360 -17.77 -2.33 0.58
N ASP A 361 -18.88 -1.68 0.96
CA ASP A 361 -20.20 -1.87 0.37
C ASP A 361 -20.64 -0.79 -0.64
N GLY A 362 -19.82 0.24 -0.85
CA GLY A 362 -20.19 1.31 -1.77
C GLY A 362 -19.15 2.41 -1.90
N ALA A 363 -19.32 3.25 -2.93
CA ALA A 363 -18.46 4.41 -3.14
C ALA A 363 -19.26 5.55 -3.77
N GLU A 364 -19.07 6.77 -3.27
CA GLU A 364 -19.68 7.98 -3.82
C GLU A 364 -18.71 9.17 -3.77
N ALA A 365 -18.71 9.98 -4.82
CA ALA A 365 -18.03 11.27 -4.89
C ALA A 365 -19.02 12.39 -5.20
N VAL A 366 -18.80 13.53 -4.56
CA VAL A 366 -19.56 14.77 -4.76
C VAL A 366 -18.57 15.91 -4.93
N CYS A 367 -18.67 16.64 -6.03
CA CYS A 367 -17.79 17.76 -6.35
C CYS A 367 -18.62 18.98 -6.76
N LEU A 368 -18.37 20.12 -6.12
CA LEU A 368 -18.95 21.41 -6.45
C LEU A 368 -17.84 22.36 -6.87
N ARG A 369 -17.97 22.96 -8.05
CA ARG A 369 -17.12 24.05 -8.54
C ARG A 369 -17.90 25.34 -8.49
N THR A 370 -17.39 26.33 -7.76
CA THR A 370 -18.01 27.64 -7.63
C THR A 370 -17.20 28.71 -8.37
N PRO A 371 -17.83 29.79 -8.85
CA PRO A 371 -17.14 30.83 -9.62
C PRO A 371 -16.11 31.61 -8.79
N ALA A 372 -16.30 31.68 -7.47
CA ALA A 372 -15.37 32.29 -6.53
C ALA A 372 -15.51 31.67 -5.12
N PRO A 373 -14.46 31.71 -4.29
CA PRO A 373 -14.56 31.32 -2.87
C PRO A 373 -15.70 32.06 -2.16
N GLY A 374 -16.42 31.37 -1.26
CA GLY A 374 -17.54 31.94 -0.50
C GLY A 374 -18.86 32.10 -1.28
N THR A 375 -18.92 31.71 -2.55
CA THR A 375 -20.20 31.67 -3.30
C THR A 375 -20.94 30.36 -3.05
N ASP A 376 -22.24 30.44 -2.78
CA ASP A 376 -23.05 29.26 -2.45
C ASP A 376 -23.44 28.43 -3.69
N GLN A 377 -23.60 29.07 -4.85
CA GLN A 377 -24.06 28.39 -6.07
C GLN A 377 -22.91 28.06 -7.02
N GLY A 378 -22.98 26.88 -7.62
CA GLY A 378 -22.00 26.42 -8.58
C GLY A 378 -22.48 25.25 -9.43
N GLU A 379 -21.53 24.64 -10.12
CA GLU A 379 -21.74 23.40 -10.85
C GLU A 379 -21.43 22.22 -9.93
N LEU A 380 -22.36 21.29 -9.80
CA LEU A 380 -22.31 20.10 -8.97
C LEU A 380 -22.26 18.85 -9.84
N VAL A 381 -21.35 17.95 -9.52
CA VAL A 381 -21.25 16.62 -10.12
C VAL A 381 -21.26 15.57 -9.01
N ARG A 382 -22.02 14.48 -9.23
CA ARG A 382 -22.05 13.31 -8.35
C ARG A 382 -21.72 12.06 -9.14
N SER A 383 -20.99 11.13 -8.53
CA SER A 383 -20.66 9.84 -9.14
C SER A 383 -20.69 8.73 -8.10
N GLY A 384 -21.42 7.65 -8.39
CA GLY A 384 -21.31 6.37 -7.68
C GLY A 384 -20.45 5.33 -8.41
N ASN A 385 -19.82 5.72 -9.53
CA ASN A 385 -18.96 4.81 -10.29
C ASN A 385 -17.62 4.65 -9.57
N LEU A 386 -17.37 3.46 -9.00
CA LEU A 386 -16.18 3.19 -8.19
C LEU A 386 -14.84 3.65 -8.84
N PRO A 387 -14.56 3.36 -10.14
CA PRO A 387 -13.37 3.89 -10.80
C PRO A 387 -13.24 5.42 -10.76
N THR A 388 -14.34 6.15 -10.99
CA THR A 388 -14.38 7.62 -10.90
C THR A 388 -14.18 8.08 -9.46
N VAL A 389 -14.90 7.48 -8.50
CA VAL A 389 -14.80 7.85 -7.08
C VAL A 389 -13.38 7.64 -6.56
N ALA A 390 -12.75 6.52 -6.92
CA ALA A 390 -11.37 6.23 -6.57
C ALA A 390 -10.38 7.22 -7.21
N ALA A 391 -10.65 7.68 -8.44
CA ALA A 391 -9.82 8.70 -9.09
C ALA A 391 -9.94 10.07 -8.40
N VAL A 392 -11.16 10.47 -7.99
CA VAL A 392 -11.39 11.65 -7.15
C VAL A 392 -10.66 11.49 -5.82
N GLY A 393 -10.79 10.33 -5.16
CA GLY A 393 -10.09 10.02 -3.91
C GLY A 393 -8.57 10.12 -4.03
N ARG A 394 -7.96 9.57 -5.08
CA ARG A 394 -6.52 9.72 -5.37
C ARG A 394 -6.12 11.19 -5.53
N ALA A 395 -6.89 11.98 -6.29
CA ALA A 395 -6.61 13.40 -6.48
C ALA A 395 -6.66 14.18 -5.16
N LEU A 396 -7.61 13.85 -4.29
CA LEU A 396 -7.75 14.45 -2.96
C LEU A 396 -6.59 14.05 -2.02
N LEU A 397 -6.27 12.75 -1.96
CA LEU A 397 -5.16 12.24 -1.14
C LEU A 397 -3.80 12.83 -1.54
N LYS A 398 -3.61 13.14 -2.82
CA LYS A 398 -2.40 13.81 -3.30
C LYS A 398 -2.30 15.27 -2.81
N ARG A 399 -3.44 15.95 -2.60
CA ARG A 399 -3.47 17.32 -2.04
C ARG A 399 -3.16 17.36 -0.54
N LEU A 400 -3.29 16.24 0.16
CA LEU A 400 -3.03 16.14 1.61
C LEU A 400 -1.55 16.02 1.97
N ALA A 401 -0.69 15.75 0.98
CA ALA A 401 0.62 15.16 1.22
C ALA A 401 1.77 16.05 0.76
#